data_AF-A0A7C5H027-F1
#
_entry.id   AF-A0A7C5H027-F1
#
_cell.length_a   1.000
_cell.length_b   1.000
_cell.length_c   1.000
_cell.angle_alpha   90.00
_cell.angle_beta   90.00
_cell.angle_gamma   90.00
#
_symmetry.space_group_name_H-M   'P 1'
#
loop_
_entity.id
_entity.type
_entity.pdbx_description
1 polymer ?
#
loop_
_entity_poly.entity_id
_entity_poly.type
_entity_poly.pdbx_seq_one_letter_code
_entity_poly.pdbx_strand_id
1 'polypeptide(L)'
;MRKVDPALILDELLRAASEGDYLGYDPYDSLKSPLAGLLPGRWPRIAMTQFFLYSPVNFRPVFGIERGRNPKGLALWLLSILRSWDSDHVTLDRKREAGRLLEWLREAENRSFHGPSWGYDFPWQDLHKFIGQGEPSVVVTCFVERALSFMQGHDLFGDHLETLRGIGEFILNDLNRFEDGDGVCLSYSPHYRNIVHN
;
A
#
# COMPACT_ATOMS: atom_id res chain seq x y z
N MET A 1 -3.71 34.78 1.65
CA MET A 1 -4.19 33.38 1.75
C MET A 1 -4.65 33.12 3.18
N ARG A 2 -5.89 32.71 3.41
CA ARG A 2 -6.33 32.21 4.74
C ARG A 2 -5.56 30.92 5.02
N LYS A 3 -4.85 30.83 6.15
CA LYS A 3 -4.28 29.56 6.60
C LYS A 3 -5.46 28.66 6.99
N VAL A 4 -5.66 27.59 6.25
CA VAL A 4 -6.64 26.55 6.60
C VAL A 4 -6.00 25.69 7.68
N ASP A 5 -6.75 25.35 8.72
CA ASP A 5 -6.30 24.47 9.79
C ASP A 5 -6.10 23.05 9.23
N PRO A 6 -4.89 22.46 9.32
CA PRO A 6 -4.63 21.09 8.87
C PRO A 6 -5.56 20.06 9.50
N ALA A 7 -6.03 20.27 10.74
CA ALA A 7 -6.95 19.35 11.40
C ALA A 7 -8.31 19.28 10.70
N LEU A 8 -8.85 20.44 10.27
CA LEU A 8 -10.11 20.50 9.53
C LEU A 8 -10.00 19.81 8.16
N ILE A 9 -8.86 19.98 7.48
CA ILE A 9 -8.60 19.30 6.21
C ILE A 9 -8.57 17.78 6.42
N LEU A 10 -7.87 17.32 7.47
CA LEU A 10 -7.80 15.89 7.78
C LEU A 10 -9.18 15.31 8.07
N ASP A 11 -10.01 16.00 8.85
CA ASP A 11 -11.36 15.52 9.19
C ASP A 11 -12.26 15.44 7.95
N GLU A 12 -12.21 16.43 7.07
CA GLU A 12 -12.98 16.42 5.82
C GLU A 12 -12.53 15.27 4.90
N LEU A 13 -11.22 15.08 4.77
CA LEU A 13 -10.62 14.02 3.97
C LEU A 13 -10.93 12.62 4.53
N LEU A 14 -10.83 12.43 5.85
CA LEU A 14 -11.18 11.16 6.50
C LEU A 14 -12.66 10.85 6.35
N ARG A 15 -13.55 11.85 6.48
CA ARG A 15 -14.98 11.64 6.23
C ARG A 15 -15.23 11.15 4.82
N ALA A 16 -14.65 11.81 3.81
CA ALA A 16 -14.81 11.41 2.42
C ALA A 16 -14.23 10.01 2.15
N ALA A 17 -13.06 9.69 2.72
CA ALA A 17 -12.44 8.37 2.58
C ALA A 17 -13.28 7.27 3.26
N SER A 18 -13.80 7.54 4.46
CA SER A 18 -14.67 6.63 5.21
C SER A 18 -16.00 6.38 4.49
N GLU A 19 -16.65 7.43 3.95
CA GLU A 19 -17.89 7.30 3.15
C GLU A 19 -17.66 6.46 1.88
N GLY A 20 -16.47 6.58 1.28
CA GLY A 20 -16.04 5.76 0.14
C GLY A 20 -15.45 4.40 0.53
N ASP A 21 -15.47 4.03 1.81
CA ASP A 21 -14.93 2.78 2.34
C ASP A 21 -13.46 2.51 1.96
N TYR A 22 -12.70 3.59 1.75
CA TYR A 22 -11.32 3.61 1.25
C TYR A 22 -11.11 2.93 -0.10
N LEU A 23 -12.19 2.77 -0.88
CA LEU A 23 -12.14 2.20 -2.22
C LEU A 23 -11.72 3.27 -3.23
N GLY A 24 -10.53 3.08 -3.80
CA GLY A 24 -9.95 3.99 -4.79
C GLY A 24 -9.55 3.30 -6.08
N TYR A 25 -9.33 4.11 -7.11
CA TYR A 25 -8.59 3.69 -8.30
C TYR A 25 -7.12 4.03 -8.11
N ASP A 26 -6.24 3.17 -8.63
CA ASP A 26 -4.80 3.41 -8.67
C ASP A 26 -4.36 3.71 -10.10
N PRO A 27 -3.40 4.63 -10.33
CA PRO A 27 -2.89 4.88 -11.67
C PRO A 27 -2.44 3.62 -12.45
N TYR A 28 -2.01 2.57 -11.75
CA TYR A 28 -1.48 1.33 -12.33
C TYR A 28 -2.43 0.12 -12.22
N ASP A 29 -3.69 0.31 -11.81
CA ASP A 29 -4.69 -0.75 -11.61
C ASP A 29 -5.30 -1.34 -12.89
N SER A 30 -4.81 -0.95 -14.07
CA SER A 30 -5.45 -1.31 -15.34
C SER A 30 -5.60 -2.82 -15.55
N LEU A 31 -4.66 -3.62 -15.00
CA LEU A 31 -4.67 -5.07 -15.13
C LEU A 31 -5.62 -5.78 -14.17
N LYS A 32 -6.37 -5.05 -13.31
CA LYS A 32 -7.55 -5.59 -12.64
C LYS A 32 -8.68 -5.89 -13.62
N SER A 33 -8.67 -5.27 -14.81
CA SER A 33 -9.69 -5.51 -15.83
C SER A 33 -9.72 -6.98 -16.24
N PRO A 34 -10.91 -7.61 -16.33
CA PRO A 34 -11.04 -8.97 -16.88
C PRO A 34 -10.45 -9.11 -18.29
N LEU A 35 -10.40 -8.00 -19.06
CA LEU A 35 -9.83 -7.97 -20.40
C LEU A 35 -8.31 -8.17 -20.41
N ALA A 36 -7.62 -7.84 -19.31
CA ALA A 36 -6.17 -7.99 -19.20
C ALA A 36 -5.71 -9.46 -19.34
N GLY A 37 -6.56 -10.40 -18.92
CA GLY A 37 -6.32 -11.84 -19.10
C GLY A 37 -6.33 -12.31 -20.56
N LEU A 38 -7.01 -11.56 -21.44
CA LEU A 38 -7.10 -11.86 -22.87
C LEU A 38 -5.93 -11.27 -23.67
N LEU A 39 -5.15 -10.38 -23.07
CA LEU A 39 -4.05 -9.68 -23.74
C LEU A 39 -2.79 -10.56 -23.78
N PRO A 40 -2.32 -10.98 -24.97
CA PRO A 40 -1.13 -11.82 -25.09
C PRO A 40 0.15 -10.99 -24.95
N GLY A 41 1.10 -11.50 -24.18
CA GLY A 41 2.41 -10.87 -23.99
C GLY A 41 2.37 -9.56 -23.18
N ARG A 42 3.53 -8.92 -23.06
CA ARG A 42 3.72 -7.73 -22.19
C ARG A 42 3.23 -6.43 -22.81
N TRP A 43 3.42 -6.24 -24.11
CA TRP A 43 3.20 -4.94 -24.76
C TRP A 43 1.74 -4.47 -24.71
N PRO A 44 0.73 -5.30 -24.97
CA PRO A 44 -0.66 -4.84 -24.87
C PRO A 44 -1.07 -4.48 -23.43
N ARG A 45 -0.56 -5.19 -22.43
CA ARG A 45 -0.81 -4.89 -21.00
C ARG A 45 -0.14 -3.59 -20.56
N ILE A 46 1.08 -3.35 -21.02
CA ILE A 46 1.77 -2.07 -20.81
C ILE A 46 1.00 -0.94 -21.51
N ALA A 47 0.60 -1.11 -22.76
CA ALA A 47 -0.20 -0.12 -23.49
C ALA A 47 -1.52 0.18 -22.78
N MET A 48 -2.20 -0.84 -22.24
CA MET A 48 -3.39 -0.68 -21.41
C MET A 48 -3.08 0.17 -20.17
N THR A 49 -2.00 -0.14 -19.45
CA THR A 49 -1.56 0.64 -18.28
C THR A 49 -1.30 2.09 -18.64
N GLN A 50 -0.57 2.35 -19.72
CA GLN A 50 -0.29 3.72 -20.17
C GLN A 50 -1.56 4.47 -20.58
N PHE A 51 -2.52 3.79 -21.22
CA PHE A 51 -3.81 4.38 -21.57
C PHE A 51 -4.56 4.86 -20.31
N PHE A 52 -4.67 4.03 -19.28
CA PHE A 52 -5.36 4.41 -18.04
C PHE A 52 -4.60 5.43 -17.17
N LEU A 53 -3.28 5.48 -17.31
CA LEU A 53 -2.42 6.43 -16.61
C LEU A 53 -2.57 7.86 -17.18
N TYR A 54 -2.68 7.99 -18.50
CA TYR A 54 -2.70 9.29 -19.18
C TYR A 54 -4.06 9.72 -19.70
N SER A 55 -5.08 8.85 -19.63
CA SER A 55 -6.43 9.22 -20.05
C SER A 55 -7.01 10.31 -19.13
N PRO A 56 -7.46 11.45 -19.67
CA PRO A 56 -8.12 12.49 -18.88
C PRO A 56 -9.53 12.09 -18.43
N VAL A 57 -10.09 11.04 -19.04
CA VAL A 57 -11.41 10.48 -18.74
C VAL A 57 -11.25 9.14 -18.04
N ASN A 58 -12.04 8.92 -16.98
CA ASN A 58 -12.00 7.66 -16.24
C ASN A 58 -12.80 6.55 -16.96
N PHE A 59 -12.12 5.76 -17.78
CA PHE A 59 -12.72 4.60 -18.45
C PHE A 59 -12.78 3.34 -17.58
N ARG A 60 -12.26 3.37 -16.34
CA ARG A 60 -12.16 2.19 -15.46
C ARG A 60 -13.49 1.46 -15.25
N PRO A 61 -14.63 2.16 -15.02
CA PRO A 61 -15.93 1.49 -14.90
C PRO A 61 -16.34 0.72 -16.15
N VAL A 62 -16.04 1.24 -17.34
CA VAL A 62 -16.40 0.62 -18.63
C VAL A 62 -15.59 -0.66 -18.87
N PHE A 63 -14.33 -0.68 -18.41
CA PHE A 63 -13.43 -1.82 -18.56
C PHE A 63 -13.52 -2.81 -17.40
N GLY A 64 -14.50 -2.67 -16.50
CA GLY A 64 -14.68 -3.56 -15.36
C GLY A 64 -13.52 -3.51 -14.35
N ILE A 65 -12.80 -2.39 -14.30
CA ILE A 65 -11.77 -2.17 -13.28
C ILE A 65 -12.49 -1.71 -12.01
N GLU A 66 -12.41 -2.54 -10.97
CA GLU A 66 -13.02 -2.28 -9.68
C GLU A 66 -12.10 -1.45 -8.78
N ARG A 67 -12.70 -0.52 -8.03
CA ARG A 67 -11.99 0.20 -6.96
C ARG A 67 -11.57 -0.79 -5.88
N GLY A 68 -10.42 -0.57 -5.27
CA GLY A 68 -9.94 -1.43 -4.19
C GLY A 68 -9.24 -0.66 -3.10
N ARG A 69 -8.92 -1.38 -2.02
CA ARG A 69 -8.20 -0.85 -0.87
C ARG A 69 -6.73 -1.16 -1.03
N ASN A 70 -5.96 -0.20 -1.52
CA ASN A 70 -4.52 -0.34 -1.63
C ASN A 70 -3.88 -0.31 -0.23
N PRO A 71 -3.16 -1.36 0.21
CA PRO A 71 -2.57 -1.41 1.56
C PRO A 71 -1.64 -0.22 1.86
N LYS A 72 -0.93 0.30 0.86
CA LYS A 72 -0.13 1.53 1.03
C LYS A 72 -1.02 2.73 1.38
N GLY A 73 -2.16 2.86 0.70
CA GLY A 73 -3.14 3.91 0.97
C GLY A 73 -3.74 3.77 2.37
N LEU A 74 -4.14 2.56 2.75
CA LEU A 74 -4.65 2.27 4.10
C LEU A 74 -3.63 2.64 5.19
N ALA A 75 -2.37 2.27 5.00
CA ALA A 75 -1.29 2.60 5.93
C ALA A 75 -1.06 4.11 6.06
N LEU A 76 -1.17 4.87 4.95
CA LEU A 76 -1.06 6.33 4.98
C LEU A 76 -2.24 6.99 5.71
N TRP A 77 -3.47 6.51 5.51
CA TRP A 77 -4.63 6.97 6.27
C TRP A 77 -4.48 6.68 7.76
N LEU A 78 -4.07 5.46 8.10
CA LEU A 78 -3.82 5.04 9.47
C LEU A 78 -2.76 5.94 10.11
N LEU A 79 -1.62 6.15 9.45
CA LEU A 79 -0.57 7.07 9.91
C LEU A 79 -1.07 8.51 10.09
N SER A 80 -1.98 8.97 9.24
CA SER A 80 -2.54 10.32 9.36
C SER A 80 -3.39 10.45 10.63
N ILE A 81 -4.23 9.46 10.92
CA ILE A 81 -4.99 9.39 12.17
C ILE A 81 -4.05 9.32 13.37
N LEU A 82 -3.06 8.43 13.34
CA LEU A 82 -2.10 8.21 14.42
C LEU A 82 -1.24 9.46 14.70
N ARG A 83 -0.84 10.20 13.67
CA ARG A 83 -0.08 11.45 13.85
C ARG A 83 -0.91 12.59 14.43
N SER A 84 -2.22 12.55 14.23
CA SER A 84 -3.17 13.46 14.87
C SER A 84 -3.68 12.95 16.22
N TRP A 85 -3.09 11.86 16.73
CA TRP A 85 -3.56 11.19 17.93
C TRP A 85 -3.21 12.01 19.17
N ASP A 86 -4.25 12.41 19.90
CA ASP A 86 -4.17 13.01 21.21
C ASP A 86 -4.98 12.14 22.16
N SER A 87 -4.31 11.45 23.09
CA SER A 87 -4.95 10.50 23.99
C SER A 87 -6.05 11.11 24.86
N ASP A 88 -5.97 12.41 25.16
CA ASP A 88 -6.95 13.09 26.01
C ASP A 88 -8.18 13.56 25.20
N HIS A 89 -8.07 13.66 23.87
CA HIS A 89 -9.09 14.27 23.00
C HIS A 89 -9.47 13.42 21.78
N VAL A 90 -8.95 12.20 21.66
CA VAL A 90 -9.25 11.33 20.53
C VAL A 90 -10.72 10.91 20.54
N THR A 91 -11.39 11.14 19.42
CA THR A 91 -12.80 10.78 19.28
C THR A 91 -12.97 9.27 19.14
N LEU A 92 -14.12 8.76 19.59
CA LEU A 92 -14.46 7.34 19.44
C LEU A 92 -14.48 6.92 17.96
N ASP A 93 -14.89 7.81 17.07
CA ASP A 93 -14.92 7.56 15.63
C ASP A 93 -13.51 7.41 15.05
N ARG A 94 -12.55 8.28 15.41
CA ARG A 94 -11.14 8.12 14.99
C ARG A 94 -10.54 6.81 15.50
N LYS A 95 -10.87 6.41 16.73
CA LYS A 95 -10.42 5.12 17.29
C LYS A 95 -11.00 3.93 16.52
N ARG A 96 -12.30 3.94 16.22
CA ARG A 96 -12.94 2.91 15.40
C ARG A 96 -12.29 2.86 14.01
N GLU A 97 -12.01 4.03 13.45
CA GLU A 97 -11.46 4.14 12.11
C GLU A 97 -10.06 3.57 11.97
N ALA A 98 -9.17 3.93 12.89
CA ALA A 98 -7.85 3.33 12.94
C ALA A 98 -7.91 1.81 13.11
N GLY A 99 -8.86 1.31 13.92
CA GLY A 99 -9.12 -0.12 14.07
C GLY A 99 -9.56 -0.81 12.77
N ARG A 100 -10.48 -0.19 11.99
CA ARG A 100 -10.91 -0.72 10.68
C ARG A 100 -9.75 -0.80 9.69
N LEU A 101 -8.97 0.28 9.60
CA LEU A 101 -7.80 0.35 8.71
C LEU A 101 -6.75 -0.70 9.07
N LEU A 102 -6.49 -0.90 10.38
CA LEU A 102 -5.60 -1.94 10.87
C LEU A 102 -6.10 -3.34 10.47
N GLU A 103 -7.40 -3.61 10.60
CA GLU A 103 -7.96 -4.91 10.25
C GLU A 103 -7.85 -5.19 8.75
N TRP A 104 -8.17 -4.23 7.89
CA TRP A 104 -7.96 -4.39 6.44
C TRP A 104 -6.50 -4.56 6.06
N LEU A 105 -5.56 -3.94 6.79
CA LEU A 105 -4.14 -4.21 6.60
C LEU A 105 -3.81 -5.66 6.98
N ARG A 106 -4.34 -6.19 8.08
CA ARG A 106 -4.14 -7.61 8.46
C ARG A 106 -4.74 -8.57 7.43
N GLU A 107 -5.92 -8.27 6.89
CA GLU A 107 -6.55 -9.06 5.83
C GLU A 107 -5.73 -9.08 4.53
N ALA A 108 -5.04 -7.97 4.22
CA ALA A 108 -4.20 -7.84 3.04
C ALA A 108 -2.77 -8.39 3.23
N GLU A 109 -2.47 -8.98 4.39
CA GLU A 109 -1.16 -9.51 4.73
C GLU A 109 -0.82 -10.75 3.89
N ASN A 110 0.38 -10.77 3.31
CA ASN A 110 0.96 -11.91 2.63
C ASN A 110 1.97 -12.62 3.55
N ARG A 111 1.70 -13.90 3.84
CA ARG A 111 2.49 -14.76 4.73
C ARG A 111 3.26 -15.86 3.99
N SER A 112 3.48 -15.71 2.69
CA SER A 112 4.12 -16.74 1.85
C SER A 112 5.66 -16.78 1.98
N PHE A 113 6.24 -15.93 2.84
CA PHE A 113 7.67 -15.67 2.99
C PHE A 113 8.09 -15.79 4.46
N HIS A 114 9.36 -15.50 4.82
CA HIS A 114 9.86 -15.65 6.19
C HIS A 114 9.16 -14.71 7.19
N GLY A 115 8.41 -13.71 6.70
CA GLY A 115 7.58 -12.87 7.53
C GLY A 115 6.41 -12.19 6.80
N PRO A 116 5.55 -11.47 7.57
CA PRO A 116 4.47 -10.65 7.06
C PRO A 116 4.97 -9.62 6.05
N SER A 117 4.23 -9.49 4.95
CA SER A 117 4.53 -8.53 3.91
C SER A 117 3.27 -8.06 3.20
N TRP A 118 3.34 -6.94 2.48
CA TRP A 118 2.19 -6.37 1.78
C TRP A 118 2.54 -6.01 0.34
N GLY A 119 1.54 -6.13 -0.52
CA GLY A 119 1.58 -5.79 -1.93
C GLY A 119 0.49 -4.79 -2.31
N TYR A 120 0.42 -4.47 -3.60
CA TYR A 120 -0.71 -3.70 -4.14
C TYR A 120 -1.95 -4.60 -4.28
N ASP A 121 -3.15 -4.02 -4.22
CA ASP A 121 -4.43 -4.74 -4.41
C ASP A 121 -4.74 -5.05 -5.89
N PHE A 122 -3.74 -4.94 -6.77
CA PHE A 122 -3.87 -5.16 -8.19
C PHE A 122 -2.59 -5.77 -8.78
N PRO A 123 -2.71 -6.54 -9.86
CA PRO A 123 -1.55 -6.95 -10.63
C PRO A 123 -1.02 -5.79 -11.46
N TRP A 124 0.28 -5.75 -11.72
CA TRP A 124 0.89 -4.75 -12.59
C TRP A 124 2.06 -5.33 -13.39
N GLN A 125 2.39 -4.68 -14.50
CA GLN A 125 3.44 -5.14 -15.40
C GLN A 125 4.28 -3.98 -15.92
N ASP A 126 5.60 -4.14 -15.85
CA ASP A 126 6.57 -3.29 -16.54
C ASP A 126 7.27 -4.06 -17.69
N LEU A 127 8.32 -3.45 -18.25
CA LEU A 127 9.10 -4.03 -19.35
C LEU A 127 9.76 -5.37 -18.99
N HIS A 128 10.10 -5.58 -17.72
CA HIS A 128 10.95 -6.66 -17.23
C HIS A 128 10.20 -7.69 -16.39
N LYS A 129 9.10 -7.31 -15.74
CA LYS A 129 8.41 -8.16 -14.77
C LYS A 129 6.91 -7.97 -14.74
N PHE A 130 6.23 -9.00 -14.25
CA PHE A 130 4.81 -9.01 -13.92
C PHE A 130 4.69 -9.33 -12.43
N ILE A 131 3.96 -8.52 -11.68
CA ILE A 131 3.74 -8.72 -10.26
C ILE A 131 2.25 -8.99 -10.06
N GLY A 132 1.94 -10.10 -9.43
CA GLY A 132 0.58 -10.47 -9.06
C GLY A 132 -0.04 -9.53 -8.02
N GLN A 133 -1.37 -9.58 -7.90
CA GLN A 133 -2.08 -8.90 -6.82
C GLN A 133 -1.64 -9.47 -5.47
N GLY A 134 -1.38 -8.60 -4.50
CA GLY A 134 -0.95 -8.97 -3.15
C GLY A 134 0.48 -9.52 -3.08
N GLU A 135 1.21 -9.58 -4.20
CA GLU A 135 2.62 -9.99 -4.17
C GLU A 135 3.47 -8.94 -3.41
N PRO A 136 4.41 -9.39 -2.58
CA PRO A 136 5.11 -8.49 -1.67
C PRO A 136 5.91 -7.40 -2.35
N SER A 137 5.78 -6.20 -1.80
CA SER A 137 6.56 -5.01 -2.11
C SER A 137 7.16 -4.44 -0.84
N VAL A 138 8.49 -4.29 -0.79
CA VAL A 138 9.16 -3.66 0.36
C VAL A 138 8.66 -2.24 0.59
N VAL A 139 8.30 -1.51 -0.47
CA VAL A 139 7.75 -0.15 -0.34
C VAL A 139 6.44 -0.17 0.42
N VAL A 140 5.50 -1.02 0.00
CA VAL A 140 4.18 -1.11 0.65
C VAL A 140 4.34 -1.61 2.08
N THR A 141 5.17 -2.64 2.27
CA THR A 141 5.50 -3.22 3.57
C THR A 141 6.09 -2.18 4.53
N CYS A 142 7.01 -1.32 4.08
CA CYS A 142 7.58 -0.25 4.90
C CYS A 142 6.54 0.81 5.32
N PHE A 143 5.52 1.09 4.50
CA PHE A 143 4.44 2.01 4.94
C PHE A 143 3.59 1.38 6.05
N VAL A 144 3.29 0.09 5.94
CA VAL A 144 2.56 -0.66 6.98
C VAL A 144 3.40 -0.76 8.26
N GLU A 145 4.67 -1.15 8.14
CA GLU A 145 5.64 -1.17 9.23
C GLU A 145 5.66 0.15 9.97
N ARG A 146 5.75 1.28 9.25
CA ARG A 146 5.79 2.60 9.86
C ARG A 146 4.55 2.91 10.70
N ALA A 147 3.37 2.46 10.26
CA ALA A 147 2.13 2.61 11.02
C ALA A 147 2.16 1.76 12.30
N LEU A 148 2.52 0.48 12.18
CA LEU A 148 2.60 -0.46 13.30
C LEU A 148 3.67 -0.05 14.33
N SER A 149 4.83 0.44 13.87
CA SER A 149 5.89 0.96 14.74
C SER A 149 5.46 2.19 15.52
N PHE A 150 4.69 3.09 14.89
CA PHE A 150 4.09 4.22 15.60
C PHE A 150 3.11 3.73 16.68
N MET A 151 2.24 2.78 16.33
CA MET A 151 1.28 2.20 17.28
C MET A 151 1.98 1.52 18.46
N GLN A 152 3.01 0.73 18.19
CA GLN A 152 3.82 0.08 19.22
C GLN A 152 4.50 1.07 20.15
N GLY A 153 5.14 2.12 19.59
CA GLY A 153 5.87 3.12 20.38
C GLY A 153 4.97 3.99 21.27
N HIS A 154 3.68 4.06 20.94
CA HIS A 154 2.68 4.82 21.68
C HIS A 154 1.69 3.94 22.46
N ASP A 155 1.90 2.62 22.52
CA ASP A 155 1.01 1.64 23.16
C ASP A 155 -0.45 1.75 22.67
N LEU A 156 -0.62 1.87 21.35
CA LEU A 156 -1.92 2.02 20.70
C LEU A 156 -2.33 0.71 20.01
N PHE A 157 -3.56 0.27 20.29
CA PHE A 157 -4.18 -0.90 19.66
C PHE A 157 -3.42 -2.22 19.83
N GLY A 158 -2.78 -2.41 20.99
CA GLY A 158 -2.16 -3.68 21.38
C GLY A 158 -0.70 -3.81 20.94
N ASP A 159 -0.17 -5.02 21.11
CA ASP A 159 1.22 -5.36 20.81
C ASP A 159 1.39 -5.74 19.33
N HIS A 160 2.34 -5.09 18.66
CA HIS A 160 2.70 -5.30 17.26
C HIS A 160 4.14 -5.81 17.10
N LEU A 161 4.86 -6.10 18.20
CA LEU A 161 6.28 -6.47 18.17
C LEU A 161 6.55 -7.75 17.35
N GLU A 162 5.67 -8.74 17.41
CA GLU A 162 5.82 -9.98 16.65
C GLU A 162 5.73 -9.70 15.15
N THR A 163 4.71 -8.94 14.73
CA THR A 163 4.53 -8.54 13.32
C THR A 163 5.72 -7.69 12.85
N LEU A 164 6.16 -6.71 13.64
CA LEU A 164 7.31 -5.86 13.31
C LEU A 164 8.60 -6.66 13.17
N ARG A 165 8.85 -7.62 14.07
CA ARG A 165 9.99 -8.54 13.95
C ARG A 165 9.89 -9.36 12.67
N GLY A 166 8.71 -9.90 12.38
CA GLY A 166 8.46 -10.66 11.16
C GLY A 166 8.69 -9.84 9.89
N ILE A 167 8.32 -8.56 9.86
CA ILE A 167 8.65 -7.67 8.73
C ILE A 167 10.17 -7.59 8.54
N GLY A 168 10.93 -7.52 9.63
CA GLY A 168 12.40 -7.58 9.59
C GLY A 168 12.90 -8.88 8.97
N GLU A 169 12.35 -10.03 9.36
CA GLU A 169 12.69 -11.33 8.77
C GLU A 169 12.39 -11.38 7.26
N PHE A 170 11.26 -10.82 6.82
CA PHE A 170 10.95 -10.71 5.40
C PHE A 170 11.99 -9.86 4.64
N ILE A 171 12.30 -8.67 5.16
CA ILE A 171 13.23 -7.75 4.51
C ILE A 171 14.64 -8.35 4.42
N LEU A 172 15.09 -9.04 5.47
CA LEU A 172 16.45 -9.58 5.57
C LEU A 172 16.65 -10.88 4.81
N ASN A 173 15.64 -11.76 4.79
CA ASN A 173 15.81 -13.12 4.27
C ASN A 173 15.16 -13.35 2.89
N ASP A 174 14.18 -12.54 2.48
CA ASP A 174 13.43 -12.77 1.23
C ASP A 174 13.75 -11.79 0.10
N LEU A 175 14.23 -10.58 0.42
CA LEU A 175 14.60 -9.60 -0.60
C LEU A 175 15.99 -9.87 -1.16
N ASN A 176 16.15 -9.66 -2.47
CA ASN A 176 17.46 -9.79 -3.11
C ASN A 176 18.35 -8.61 -2.67
N ARG A 177 19.55 -8.92 -2.19
CA ARG A 177 20.53 -7.95 -1.70
C ARG A 177 21.66 -7.76 -2.70
N PHE A 178 22.04 -6.51 -2.93
CA PHE A 178 23.17 -6.12 -3.77
C PHE A 178 24.10 -5.25 -2.94
N GLU A 179 25.39 -5.54 -2.97
CA GLU A 179 26.40 -4.73 -2.30
C GLU A 179 27.41 -4.25 -3.34
N ASP A 180 27.75 -2.97 -3.29
CA ASP A 180 28.84 -2.37 -4.05
C ASP A 180 29.73 -1.50 -3.14
N GLY A 181 30.65 -0.74 -3.74
CA GLY A 181 31.55 0.14 -2.99
C GLY A 181 30.85 1.32 -2.29
N ASP A 182 29.61 1.63 -2.67
CA ASP A 182 28.84 2.78 -2.19
C ASP A 182 27.75 2.37 -1.17
N GLY A 183 27.35 1.10 -1.14
CA GLY A 183 26.52 0.57 -0.07
C GLY A 183 25.74 -0.70 -0.39
N VAL A 184 24.58 -0.84 0.27
CA VAL A 184 23.69 -2.01 0.19
C VAL A 184 22.35 -1.59 -0.42
N CYS A 185 21.94 -2.28 -1.47
CA CYS A 185 20.66 -2.10 -2.15
C CYS A 185 19.78 -3.35 -1.98
N LEU A 186 18.47 -3.15 -1.82
CA LEU A 186 17.48 -4.23 -1.73
C LEU A 186 16.54 -4.17 -2.93
N SER A 187 16.12 -5.33 -3.43
CA SER A 187 15.08 -5.39 -4.45
C SER A 187 13.71 -4.99 -3.89
N TYR A 188 12.85 -4.46 -4.76
CA TYR A 188 11.50 -4.09 -4.35
C TYR A 188 10.60 -5.28 -3.99
N SER A 189 10.90 -6.47 -4.51
CA SER A 189 10.10 -7.68 -4.37
C SER A 189 11.04 -8.90 -4.34
N PRO A 190 10.66 -10.01 -3.67
CA PRO A 190 11.46 -11.23 -3.64
C PRO A 190 11.62 -11.89 -5.02
N HIS A 191 10.65 -11.69 -5.92
CA HIS A 191 10.60 -12.40 -7.20
C HIS A 191 11.58 -11.87 -8.27
N TYR A 192 12.08 -10.65 -8.12
CA TYR A 192 12.83 -9.98 -9.18
C TYR A 192 14.09 -9.30 -8.69
N ARG A 193 15.19 -9.54 -9.42
CA ARG A 193 16.50 -8.94 -9.20
C ARG A 193 16.60 -7.59 -9.90
N ASN A 194 16.01 -6.56 -9.30
CA ASN A 194 16.22 -5.18 -9.72
C ASN A 194 17.06 -4.47 -8.66
N ILE A 195 18.12 -3.77 -9.09
CA ILE A 195 18.94 -2.92 -8.22
C ILE A 195 18.20 -1.59 -8.03
N VAL A 196 18.01 -1.19 -6.78
CA VAL A 196 17.49 0.12 -6.42
C VAL A 196 18.63 0.87 -5.76
N HIS A 197 19.22 1.85 -6.45
CA HIS A 197 20.13 2.79 -5.82
C HIS A 197 19.28 3.69 -4.91
N ASN A 198 19.47 3.56 -3.59
CA ASN A 198 18.81 4.37 -2.57
C ASN A 198 19.56 5.68 -2.33
#